data_AF-W7QDT7-F1
#
_entry.id   AF-W7QDT7-F1
#
_cell.length_a   1.000
_cell.length_b   1.000
_cell.length_c   1.000
_cell.angle_alpha   90.00
_cell.angle_beta   90.00
_cell.angle_gamma   90.00
#
_symmetry.space_group_name_H-M   'P 1'
#
loop_
_entity.id
_entity.type
_entity.pdbx_description
1 polymer ?
#
loop_
_entity_poly.entity_id
_entity_poly.type
_entity_poly.pdbx_seq_one_letter_code
_entity_poly.pdbx_strand_id
1 'polypeptide(L)'
;MTDVGSTKAAVRDCALRVFGRMPPGLVLGHPIAGSEKSGVAASNPRLYVNHKVILTPSAETAPAAVARVRALWQACRAQVLEMDVERHDQVLARTSHLPHLLAFSLVDTLARQDERLEIFRYAAGGFRDFTRIAGSDPVMWRDIFVANREAVLASLDDFEAGVARLRHAVETGDGDAMLAIFDRASHARHYFDSLLNQTSYQVEYQMESQEKLTFRAVPGGHVSGRIRVPGDKSISHRSIMLGALAEGITEVKGFLEGEDSLATLQAFREMGVAIEGPTRARYRAWR
;
A
#
# COMPACT_ATOMS: atom_id res chain seq x y z
N MET A 1 26.79 18.17 8.94
CA MET A 1 25.62 18.12 9.82
C MET A 1 24.44 17.60 9.00
N THR A 2 23.59 16.76 9.58
CA THR A 2 22.37 16.25 8.93
C THR A 2 21.24 16.20 9.96
N ASP A 3 20.00 16.13 9.48
CA ASP A 3 18.81 15.89 10.30
C ASP A 3 18.09 14.59 9.87
N VAL A 4 16.97 14.31 10.54
CA VAL A 4 16.06 13.18 10.27
C VAL A 4 14.58 13.62 10.30
N GLY A 5 14.29 14.91 10.19
CA GLY A 5 12.93 15.44 10.35
C GLY A 5 11.97 14.95 9.26
N SER A 6 10.68 14.97 9.51
CA SER A 6 9.67 14.55 8.51
C SER A 6 9.31 15.64 7.51
N THR A 7 9.69 16.88 7.76
CA THR A 7 9.50 18.06 6.88
C THR A 7 10.84 18.73 6.62
N LYS A 8 11.01 19.33 5.44
CA LYS A 8 12.31 19.88 4.99
C LYS A 8 12.31 21.40 4.89
N ALA A 9 11.20 22.01 4.48
CA ALA A 9 11.11 23.47 4.38
C ALA A 9 11.36 24.14 5.74
N ALA A 10 10.71 23.67 6.80
CA ALA A 10 10.88 24.22 8.14
C ALA A 10 12.34 24.17 8.64
N VAL A 11 13.08 23.09 8.34
CA VAL A 11 14.49 22.94 8.74
C VAL A 11 15.38 23.87 7.91
N ARG A 12 15.16 23.95 6.59
CA ARG A 12 15.85 24.90 5.72
C ARG A 12 15.62 26.33 6.16
N ASP A 13 14.37 26.72 6.39
CA ASP A 13 14.01 28.10 6.74
C ASP A 13 14.57 28.50 8.12
N CYS A 14 14.69 27.53 9.03
CA CYS A 14 15.42 27.71 10.28
C CYS A 14 16.92 27.98 10.02
N ALA A 15 17.56 27.18 9.16
CA ALA A 15 18.97 27.38 8.81
C ALA A 15 19.20 28.74 8.12
N LEU A 16 18.34 29.13 7.17
CA LEU A 16 18.41 30.42 6.50
C LEU A 16 18.26 31.58 7.48
N ARG A 17 17.31 31.49 8.42
CA ARG A 17 17.08 32.53 9.43
C ARG A 17 18.25 32.69 10.41
N VAL A 18 18.93 31.59 10.76
CA VAL A 18 20.05 31.62 11.71
C VAL A 18 21.37 32.02 11.02
N PHE A 19 21.63 31.50 9.82
CA PHE A 19 22.92 31.64 9.14
C PHE A 19 22.92 32.63 7.96
N GLY A 20 21.76 33.16 7.58
CA GLY A 20 21.56 34.05 6.43
C GLY A 20 21.66 33.36 5.05
N ARG A 21 22.07 32.09 5.03
CA ARG A 21 22.25 31.25 3.84
C ARG A 21 22.24 29.78 4.23
N MET A 22 22.22 28.87 3.27
CA MET A 22 22.30 27.46 3.57
C MET A 22 23.77 27.10 3.90
N PRO A 23 24.08 26.57 5.10
CA PRO A 23 25.46 26.19 5.41
C PRO A 23 25.92 25.07 4.45
N PRO A 24 27.08 25.19 3.78
CA PRO A 24 27.53 24.18 2.81
C PRO A 24 27.69 22.77 3.38
N GLY A 25 27.96 22.66 4.68
CA GLY A 25 28.09 21.40 5.40
C GLY A 25 26.79 20.83 5.98
N LEU A 26 25.64 21.47 5.77
CA LEU A 26 24.34 21.00 6.22
C LEU A 26 23.61 20.30 5.07
N VAL A 27 23.36 19.01 5.23
CA VAL A 27 22.62 18.17 4.28
C VAL A 27 21.35 17.74 4.97
N LEU A 28 20.19 18.14 4.46
CA LEU A 28 18.93 17.77 5.08
C LEU A 28 18.51 16.36 4.64
N GLY A 29 17.99 15.58 5.58
CA GLY A 29 17.68 14.17 5.41
C GLY A 29 16.33 13.77 5.99
N HIS A 30 15.67 12.78 5.37
CA HIS A 30 14.46 12.16 5.90
C HIS A 30 14.53 10.65 5.68
N PRO A 31 14.88 9.86 6.71
CA PRO A 31 14.69 8.42 6.66
C PRO A 31 13.17 8.13 6.68
N ILE A 32 12.65 7.57 5.60
CA ILE A 32 11.27 7.06 5.54
C ILE A 32 11.26 5.69 6.21
N ALA A 33 11.50 5.69 7.51
CA ALA A 33 11.49 4.53 8.38
C ALA A 33 10.91 4.99 9.71
N GLY A 34 9.83 4.33 10.14
CA GLY A 34 9.12 4.69 11.36
C GLY A 34 8.34 3.50 11.89
N SER A 35 8.17 3.47 13.20
CA SER A 35 7.23 2.57 13.86
C SER A 35 6.23 3.40 14.64
N GLU A 36 5.05 2.86 14.89
CA GLU A 36 4.08 3.45 15.81
C GLU A 36 4.57 3.51 17.27
N LYS A 37 5.75 2.94 17.57
CA LYS A 37 6.39 2.95 18.89
C LYS A 37 7.45 4.05 18.98
N SER A 38 7.42 4.78 20.09
CA SER A 38 8.33 5.89 20.39
C SER A 38 9.26 5.57 21.56
N GLY A 39 10.37 6.30 21.66
CA GLY A 39 11.35 6.20 22.76
C GLY A 39 12.53 5.28 22.47
N VAL A 40 13.63 5.48 23.20
CA VAL A 40 14.91 4.75 22.98
C VAL A 40 14.78 3.24 23.16
N ALA A 41 13.84 2.79 24.01
CA ALA A 41 13.57 1.38 24.23
C ALA A 41 12.96 0.68 23.01
N ALA A 42 12.37 1.43 22.07
CA ALA A 42 11.86 0.93 20.79
C ALA A 42 12.91 1.01 19.66
N SER A 43 14.16 1.38 19.97
CA SER A 43 15.21 1.46 18.97
C SER A 43 15.51 0.10 18.33
N ASN A 44 15.67 0.12 17.00
CA ASN A 44 15.95 -1.07 16.22
C ASN A 44 17.23 -0.82 15.40
N PRO A 45 18.32 -1.58 15.60
CA PRO A 45 19.57 -1.39 14.85
C PRO A 45 19.40 -1.68 13.35
N ARG A 46 18.32 -2.34 12.95
CA ARG A 46 17.97 -2.64 11.56
C ARG A 46 16.85 -1.75 11.01
N LEU A 47 16.46 -0.70 11.73
CA LEU A 47 15.32 0.17 11.38
C LEU A 47 15.38 0.68 9.94
N TYR A 48 16.58 1.04 9.47
CA TYR A 48 16.78 1.67 8.16
C TYR A 48 17.11 0.69 7.03
N VAL A 49 17.25 -0.61 7.34
CA VAL A 49 17.60 -1.61 6.33
C VAL A 49 16.50 -1.67 5.27
N ASN A 50 16.87 -1.52 4.00
CA ASN A 50 15.98 -1.50 2.84
C ASN A 50 14.91 -0.40 2.87
N HIS A 51 15.03 0.58 3.76
CA HIS A 51 14.15 1.75 3.78
C HIS A 51 14.76 2.89 2.95
N LYS A 52 13.89 3.74 2.41
CA LYS A 52 14.30 4.91 1.63
C LYS A 52 14.73 6.03 2.57
N VAL A 53 15.82 6.71 2.25
CA VAL A 53 16.24 7.97 2.87
C VAL A 53 16.27 9.01 1.78
N ILE A 54 15.55 10.11 1.95
CA ILE A 54 15.58 11.23 1.02
C ILE A 54 16.57 12.27 1.54
N LEU A 55 17.55 12.63 0.72
CA LEU A 55 18.37 13.81 0.92
C LEU A 55 17.82 14.97 0.08
N THR A 56 17.91 16.19 0.59
CA THR A 56 17.45 17.39 -0.12
C THR A 56 18.59 18.41 -0.30
N PRO A 57 19.61 18.07 -1.11
CA PRO A 57 20.72 19.00 -1.36
C PRO A 57 20.23 20.22 -2.15
N SER A 58 20.85 21.37 -1.87
CA SER A 58 20.66 22.62 -2.62
C SER A 58 21.92 22.95 -3.41
N ALA A 59 21.86 23.96 -4.27
CA ALA A 59 23.04 24.46 -4.99
C ALA A 59 24.16 24.96 -4.05
N GLU A 60 23.82 25.37 -2.84
CA GLU A 60 24.77 25.82 -1.81
C GLU A 60 25.37 24.66 -1.00
N THR A 61 24.78 23.47 -1.08
CA THR A 61 25.23 22.30 -0.33
C THR A 61 26.49 21.72 -0.96
N ALA A 62 27.57 21.58 -0.18
CA ALA A 62 28.83 21.08 -0.68
C ALA A 62 28.70 19.61 -1.13
N PRO A 63 29.11 19.25 -2.37
CA PRO A 63 28.99 17.88 -2.88
C PRO A 63 29.69 16.85 -1.99
N ALA A 64 30.82 17.21 -1.38
CA ALA A 64 31.54 16.35 -0.44
C ALA A 64 30.73 16.07 0.84
N ALA A 65 29.91 17.02 1.31
CA ALA A 65 29.03 16.82 2.46
C ALA A 65 27.89 15.86 2.09
N VAL A 66 27.28 16.03 0.91
CA VAL A 66 26.23 15.13 0.40
C VAL A 66 26.76 13.71 0.27
N ALA A 67 27.94 13.53 -0.34
CA ALA A 67 28.58 12.22 -0.49
C ALA A 67 28.83 11.54 0.86
N ARG A 68 29.27 12.29 1.87
CA ARG A 68 29.51 11.77 3.23
C ARG A 68 28.21 11.32 3.92
N VAL A 69 27.15 12.12 3.83
CA VAL A 69 25.85 11.77 4.42
C VAL A 69 25.19 10.62 3.67
N ARG A 70 25.32 10.56 2.35
CA ARG A 70 24.90 9.43 1.53
C ARG A 70 25.60 8.14 1.96
N ALA A 71 26.93 8.16 2.09
CA ALA A 71 27.71 7.00 2.52
C ALA A 71 27.29 6.53 3.93
N LEU A 72 27.00 7.47 4.85
CA LEU A 72 26.47 7.15 6.18
C LEU A 72 25.17 6.36 6.11
N TRP A 73 24.19 6.81 5.32
CA TRP A 73 22.91 6.11 5.19
C TRP A 73 23.02 4.77 4.45
N GLN A 74 23.90 4.69 3.44
CA GLN A 74 24.20 3.44 2.74
C GLN A 74 24.87 2.41 3.65
N ALA A 75 25.72 2.85 4.59
CA ALA A 75 26.29 1.96 5.62
C ALA A 75 25.21 1.37 6.54
N CYS A 76 24.11 2.10 6.75
CA CYS A 76 22.90 1.60 7.43
C CYS A 76 22.02 0.70 6.54
N ARG A 77 22.46 0.38 5.32
CA ARG A 77 21.72 -0.36 4.29
C ARG A 77 20.41 0.32 3.85
N ALA A 78 20.36 1.65 3.93
CA ALA A 78 19.25 2.43 3.41
C ALA A 78 19.45 2.76 1.92
N GLN A 79 18.33 2.93 1.21
CA GLN A 79 18.32 3.37 -0.18
C GLN A 79 18.23 4.90 -0.24
N VAL A 80 19.29 5.57 -0.71
CA VAL A 80 19.39 7.03 -0.66
C VAL A 80 18.90 7.66 -1.97
N LEU A 81 17.81 8.41 -1.88
CA LEU A 81 17.20 9.20 -2.95
C LEU A 81 17.51 10.69 -2.77
N GLU A 82 17.40 11.47 -3.83
CA GLU A 82 17.49 12.94 -3.76
C GLU A 82 16.27 13.59 -4.41
N MET A 83 15.83 14.72 -3.87
CA MET A 83 14.86 15.62 -4.48
C MET A 83 15.02 17.02 -3.86
N ASP A 84 14.35 18.03 -4.42
CA ASP A 84 14.32 19.36 -3.81
C ASP A 84 13.40 19.40 -2.57
N VAL A 85 13.56 20.46 -1.76
CA VAL A 85 12.88 20.63 -0.46
C VAL A 85 11.37 20.76 -0.64
N GLU A 86 10.92 21.57 -1.59
CA GLU A 86 9.51 21.79 -1.91
C GLU A 86 8.84 20.50 -2.37
N ARG A 87 9.48 19.78 -3.28
CA ARG A 87 9.00 18.51 -3.83
C ARG A 87 8.91 17.45 -2.76
N HIS A 88 9.89 17.38 -1.86
CA HIS A 88 9.82 16.50 -0.70
C HIS A 88 8.55 16.78 0.09
N ASP A 89 8.34 18.01 0.54
CA ASP A 89 7.21 18.35 1.40
C ASP A 89 5.86 18.14 0.69
N GLN A 90 5.76 18.41 -0.61
CA GLN A 90 4.58 18.12 -1.43
C GLN A 90 4.30 16.61 -1.58
N VAL A 91 5.33 15.81 -1.88
CA VAL A 91 5.19 14.36 -2.04
C VAL A 91 4.79 13.72 -0.72
N LEU A 92 5.41 14.12 0.39
CA LEU A 92 5.12 13.57 1.71
C LEU A 92 3.76 14.05 2.23
N ALA A 93 3.32 15.27 1.88
CA ALA A 93 1.96 15.71 2.17
C ALA A 93 0.91 14.75 1.60
N ARG A 94 1.08 14.33 0.34
CA ARG A 94 0.13 13.42 -0.35
C ARG A 94 0.26 11.97 0.07
N THR A 95 1.48 11.48 0.22
CA THR A 95 1.76 10.04 0.41
C THR A 95 1.87 9.62 1.88
N SER A 96 1.97 10.57 2.81
CA SER A 96 2.10 10.27 4.24
C SER A 96 1.22 11.16 5.13
N HIS A 97 1.30 12.49 5.02
CA HIS A 97 0.65 13.37 5.98
C HIS A 97 -0.88 13.38 5.86
N LEU A 98 -1.40 13.51 4.64
CA LEU A 98 -2.84 13.44 4.39
C LEU A 98 -3.43 12.09 4.85
N PRO A 99 -2.86 10.92 4.52
CA PRO A 99 -3.31 9.65 5.10
C PRO A 99 -3.42 9.65 6.63
N HIS A 100 -2.45 10.22 7.35
CA HIS A 100 -2.52 10.32 8.82
C HIS A 100 -3.61 11.27 9.27
N LEU A 101 -3.76 12.43 8.62
CA LEU A 101 -4.81 13.41 8.93
C LEU A 101 -6.21 12.77 8.81
N LEU A 102 -6.44 12.04 7.72
CA LEU A 102 -7.70 11.34 7.46
C LEU A 102 -7.94 10.20 8.45
N ALA A 103 -6.90 9.46 8.82
CA ALA A 103 -7.01 8.40 9.82
C ALA A 103 -7.35 8.97 11.22
N PHE A 104 -6.71 10.07 11.64
CA PHE A 104 -7.06 10.76 12.89
C PHE A 104 -8.51 11.26 12.86
N SER A 105 -8.92 11.91 11.77
CA SER A 105 -10.28 12.43 11.60
C SER A 105 -11.34 11.33 11.68
N LEU A 106 -11.11 10.20 11.01
CA LEU A 106 -12.03 9.06 11.02
C LEU A 106 -12.17 8.45 12.43
N VAL A 107 -11.06 8.21 13.11
CA VAL A 107 -11.08 7.62 14.46
C VAL A 107 -11.73 8.56 15.47
N ASP A 108 -11.41 9.86 15.41
CA ASP A 108 -11.99 10.88 16.29
C ASP A 108 -13.52 11.02 16.06
N THR A 109 -13.96 10.99 14.80
CA THR A 109 -15.39 11.04 14.45
C THR A 109 -16.16 9.88 15.07
N LEU A 110 -15.61 8.66 14.99
CA LEU A 110 -16.24 7.45 15.55
C LEU A 110 -16.20 7.42 17.08
N ALA A 111 -15.13 7.93 17.69
CA ALA A 111 -14.98 7.98 19.14
C ALA A 111 -16.04 8.88 19.82
N ARG A 112 -16.58 9.87 19.08
CA ARG A 112 -17.59 10.81 19.55
C ARG A 112 -19.04 10.33 19.39
N GLN A 113 -19.28 9.18 18.76
CA GLN A 113 -20.62 8.61 18.62
C GLN A 113 -21.05 7.90 19.91
N ASP A 114 -22.34 8.00 20.26
CA ASP A 114 -22.89 7.37 21.47
C ASP A 114 -22.76 5.83 21.44
N GLU A 115 -22.75 5.23 20.25
CA GLU A 115 -22.65 3.78 20.00
C GLU A 115 -21.20 3.29 19.77
N ARG A 116 -20.18 4.06 20.19
CA ARG A 116 -18.75 3.75 19.90
C ARG A 116 -18.36 2.28 20.14
N LEU A 117 -18.86 1.66 21.21
CA LEU A 117 -18.52 0.28 21.58
C LEU A 117 -19.07 -0.74 20.59
N GLU A 118 -20.26 -0.49 20.04
CA GLU A 118 -20.84 -1.37 19.03
C GLU A 118 -20.14 -1.16 17.68
N ILE A 119 -19.86 0.09 17.30
CA ILE A 119 -19.14 0.41 16.06
C ILE A 119 -17.75 -0.24 16.04
N PHE A 120 -16.98 -0.12 17.13
CA PHE A 120 -15.67 -0.76 17.23
C PHE A 120 -15.74 -2.29 17.29
N ARG A 121 -16.84 -2.87 17.78
CA ARG A 121 -17.03 -4.33 17.81
C ARG A 121 -17.23 -4.92 16.41
N TYR A 122 -17.82 -4.14 15.48
CA TYR A 122 -18.01 -4.53 14.08
C TYR A 122 -16.90 -4.05 13.15
N ALA A 123 -15.96 -3.25 13.65
CA ALA A 123 -14.80 -2.81 12.90
C ALA A 123 -13.90 -4.01 12.51
N ALA A 124 -14.04 -4.47 11.28
CA ALA A 124 -13.29 -5.58 10.71
C ALA A 124 -11.88 -5.18 10.24
N GLY A 125 -11.13 -6.13 9.69
CA GLY A 125 -9.70 -5.98 9.34
C GLY A 125 -9.34 -4.73 8.54
N GLY A 126 -10.15 -4.34 7.55
CA GLY A 126 -9.89 -3.16 6.73
C GLY A 126 -9.91 -1.84 7.51
N PHE A 127 -10.77 -1.73 8.53
CA PHE A 127 -10.79 -0.58 9.43
C PHE A 127 -9.52 -0.56 10.29
N ARG A 128 -9.17 -1.70 10.91
CA ARG A 128 -7.97 -1.83 11.75
C ARG A 128 -6.69 -1.44 10.99
N ASP A 129 -6.57 -1.86 9.74
CA ASP A 129 -5.40 -1.54 8.91
C ASP A 129 -5.35 -0.06 8.53
N PHE A 130 -6.50 0.52 8.18
CA PHE A 130 -6.62 1.94 7.83
C PHE A 130 -6.35 2.86 9.03
N THR A 131 -6.84 2.49 10.23
CA THR A 131 -6.71 3.31 11.44
C THR A 131 -5.46 2.99 12.25
N ARG A 132 -4.64 2.01 11.86
CA ARG A 132 -3.38 1.67 12.56
C ARG A 132 -2.49 2.91 12.75
N ILE A 133 -2.42 3.75 11.72
CA ILE A 133 -1.58 4.96 11.71
C ILE A 133 -2.13 6.09 12.59
N ALA A 134 -3.41 6.05 12.99
CA ALA A 134 -3.98 6.99 13.95
C ALA A 134 -3.48 6.75 15.38
N GLY A 135 -2.80 5.63 15.64
CA GLY A 135 -2.10 5.38 16.91
C GLY A 135 -0.73 6.06 17.03
N SER A 136 -0.33 6.86 16.05
CA SER A 136 0.96 7.58 16.05
C SER A 136 1.01 8.70 17.10
N ASP A 137 2.22 9.17 17.42
CA ASP A 137 2.42 10.23 18.41
C ASP A 137 1.74 11.56 17.99
N PRO A 138 0.81 12.10 18.79
CA PRO A 138 0.02 13.27 18.42
C PRO A 138 0.83 14.57 18.43
N VAL A 139 1.88 14.66 19.25
CA VAL A 139 2.73 15.87 19.35
C VAL A 139 3.57 16.00 18.07
N MET A 140 4.20 14.91 17.64
CA MET A 140 4.95 14.83 16.40
C MET A 140 4.07 15.17 15.19
N TRP A 141 2.88 14.58 15.10
CA TRP A 141 1.97 14.83 13.96
C TRP A 141 1.42 16.25 13.93
N ARG A 142 1.11 16.86 15.09
CA ARG A 142 0.80 18.28 15.18
C ARG A 142 1.93 19.12 14.57
N ASP A 143 3.17 18.85 14.96
CA ASP A 143 4.32 19.63 14.50
C ASP A 143 4.57 19.43 12.99
N ILE A 144 4.35 18.23 12.46
CA ILE A 144 4.39 17.94 11.02
C ILE A 144 3.32 18.76 10.27
N PHE A 145 2.08 18.77 10.75
CA PHE A 145 1.00 19.52 10.10
C PHE A 145 1.23 21.03 10.15
N VAL A 146 1.77 21.55 11.26
CA VAL A 146 2.14 22.97 11.36
C VAL A 146 3.30 23.30 10.41
N ALA A 147 4.33 22.46 10.38
CA ALA A 147 5.53 22.68 9.57
C ALA A 147 5.29 22.55 8.05
N ASN A 148 4.33 21.71 7.63
CA ASN A 148 4.01 21.48 6.22
C ASN A 148 2.56 21.87 5.87
N ARG A 149 2.03 22.90 6.55
CA ARG A 149 0.63 23.33 6.48
C ARG A 149 0.14 23.53 5.06
N GLU A 150 0.88 24.26 4.24
CA GLU A 150 0.43 24.65 2.89
C GLU A 150 0.27 23.43 1.97
N ALA A 151 1.25 22.53 1.94
CA ALA A 151 1.17 21.33 1.10
C ALA A 151 0.12 20.33 1.62
N VAL A 152 -0.08 20.25 2.95
CA VAL A 152 -1.13 19.44 3.56
C VAL A 152 -2.51 19.96 3.19
N LEU A 153 -2.75 21.27 3.29
CA LEU A 153 -4.02 21.88 2.91
C LEU A 153 -4.31 21.68 1.42
N ALA A 154 -3.34 21.94 0.54
CA ALA A 154 -3.53 21.70 -0.89
C ALA A 154 -3.86 20.22 -1.20
N SER A 155 -3.24 19.28 -0.48
CA SER A 155 -3.53 17.85 -0.62
C SER A 155 -4.92 17.49 -0.07
N LEU A 156 -5.36 18.15 1.00
CA LEU A 156 -6.69 17.99 1.56
C LEU A 156 -7.77 18.52 0.61
N ASP A 157 -7.57 19.68 0.00
CA ASP A 157 -8.49 20.26 -0.98
C ASP A 157 -8.69 19.31 -2.19
N ASP A 158 -7.59 18.73 -2.72
CA ASP A 158 -7.62 17.72 -3.79
C ASP A 158 -8.46 16.49 -3.38
N PHE A 159 -8.32 16.05 -2.12
CA PHE A 159 -9.05 14.92 -1.56
C PHE A 159 -10.53 15.24 -1.34
N GLU A 160 -10.85 16.39 -0.76
CA GLU A 160 -12.22 16.86 -0.53
C GLU A 160 -12.99 16.97 -1.86
N ALA A 161 -12.35 17.47 -2.92
CA ALA A 161 -12.93 17.48 -4.26
C ALA A 161 -13.21 16.05 -4.77
N GLY A 162 -12.35 15.07 -4.45
CA GLY A 162 -12.57 13.66 -4.74
C GLY A 162 -13.77 13.07 -4.00
N VAL A 163 -13.87 13.33 -2.69
CA VAL A 163 -15.00 12.90 -1.86
C VAL A 163 -16.29 13.56 -2.32
N ALA A 164 -16.28 14.84 -2.68
CA ALA A 164 -17.45 15.55 -3.19
C ALA A 164 -18.00 14.91 -4.47
N ARG A 165 -17.12 14.50 -5.41
CA ARG A 165 -17.54 13.76 -6.61
C ARG A 165 -18.18 12.41 -6.28
N LEU A 166 -17.57 11.65 -5.36
CA LEU A 166 -18.10 10.36 -4.94
C LEU A 166 -19.46 10.52 -4.22
N ARG A 167 -19.55 11.50 -3.33
CA ARG A 167 -20.78 11.85 -2.63
C ARG A 167 -21.91 12.17 -3.61
N HIS A 168 -21.63 13.04 -4.58
CA HIS A 168 -22.62 13.42 -5.60
C HIS A 168 -23.14 12.20 -6.36
N ALA A 169 -22.25 11.31 -6.81
CA ALA A 169 -22.65 10.08 -7.50
C ALA A 169 -23.56 9.19 -6.62
N VAL A 170 -23.25 9.06 -5.32
CA VAL A 170 -24.08 8.32 -4.36
C VAL A 170 -25.45 8.98 -4.16
N GLU A 171 -25.49 10.29 -4.00
CA GLU A 171 -26.73 11.05 -3.80
C GLU A 171 -27.67 10.96 -5.02
N THR A 172 -27.12 10.93 -6.24
CA THR A 172 -27.90 10.83 -7.48
C THR A 172 -28.18 9.39 -7.92
N GLY A 173 -27.56 8.40 -7.29
CA GLY A 173 -27.65 6.99 -7.70
C GLY A 173 -26.93 6.69 -9.03
N ASP A 174 -25.95 7.50 -9.41
CA ASP A 174 -25.19 7.36 -10.66
C ASP A 174 -24.15 6.22 -10.54
N GLY A 175 -24.58 5.01 -10.87
CA GLY A 175 -23.75 3.80 -10.81
C GLY A 175 -22.56 3.83 -11.76
N ASP A 176 -22.69 4.45 -12.94
CA ASP A 176 -21.61 4.53 -13.92
C ASP A 176 -20.49 5.45 -13.42
N ALA A 177 -20.85 6.60 -12.83
CA ALA A 177 -19.88 7.50 -12.20
C ALA A 177 -19.15 6.81 -11.05
N MET A 178 -19.85 6.03 -10.21
CA MET A 178 -19.23 5.26 -9.13
C MET A 178 -18.24 4.24 -9.68
N LEU A 179 -18.65 3.42 -10.66
CA LEU A 179 -17.78 2.41 -11.28
C LEU A 179 -16.52 3.05 -11.87
N ALA A 180 -16.66 4.16 -12.59
CA ALA A 180 -15.53 4.87 -13.15
C ALA A 180 -14.55 5.40 -12.07
N ILE A 181 -15.07 5.86 -10.92
CA ILE A 181 -14.22 6.30 -9.79
C ILE A 181 -13.48 5.11 -9.17
N PHE A 182 -14.20 4.01 -8.89
CA PHE A 182 -13.64 2.82 -8.25
C PHE A 182 -12.60 2.13 -9.15
N ASP A 183 -12.86 2.07 -10.45
CA ASP A 183 -11.95 1.46 -11.41
C ASP A 183 -10.63 2.23 -11.50
N ARG A 184 -10.69 3.57 -11.58
CA ARG A 184 -9.48 4.41 -11.52
C ARG A 184 -8.69 4.21 -10.24
N ALA A 185 -9.36 4.12 -9.09
CA ALA A 185 -8.70 3.88 -7.81
C ALA A 185 -8.04 2.48 -7.76
N SER A 186 -8.75 1.46 -8.24
CA SER A 186 -8.27 0.07 -8.33
C SER A 186 -7.04 -0.04 -9.23
N HIS A 187 -7.10 0.53 -10.44
CA HIS A 187 -5.98 0.56 -11.37
C HIS A 187 -4.76 1.29 -10.80
N ALA A 188 -4.95 2.46 -10.17
CA ALA A 188 -3.86 3.18 -9.54
C ALA A 188 -3.19 2.36 -8.43
N ARG A 189 -3.99 1.64 -7.62
CA ARG A 189 -3.49 0.75 -6.56
C ARG A 189 -2.68 -0.42 -7.12
N HIS A 190 -3.17 -1.09 -8.15
CA HIS A 190 -2.47 -2.20 -8.80
C HIS A 190 -1.19 -1.76 -9.51
N TYR A 191 -1.23 -0.58 -10.15
CA TYR A 191 -0.03 0.02 -10.74
C TYR A 191 1.03 0.31 -9.67
N PHE A 192 0.63 0.86 -8.52
CA PHE A 192 1.54 1.08 -7.39
C PHE A 192 2.15 -0.23 -6.85
N ASP A 193 1.36 -1.31 -6.73
CA ASP A 193 1.91 -2.63 -6.37
C ASP A 193 2.94 -3.13 -7.39
N SER A 194 2.68 -2.93 -8.69
CA SER A 194 3.63 -3.33 -9.74
C SER A 194 4.94 -2.56 -9.64
N LEU A 195 4.90 -1.26 -9.30
CA LEU A 195 6.09 -0.45 -9.08
C LEU A 195 6.87 -0.90 -7.84
N LEU A 196 6.19 -1.22 -6.75
CA LEU A 196 6.84 -1.76 -5.55
C LEU A 196 7.56 -3.06 -5.88
N ASN A 197 6.87 -3.98 -6.54
CA ASN A 197 7.42 -5.27 -6.95
C ASN A 197 8.59 -5.11 -7.93
N GLN A 198 8.47 -4.26 -8.95
CA GLN A 198 9.58 -3.97 -9.87
C GLN A 198 10.79 -3.35 -9.15
N THR A 199 10.56 -2.50 -8.14
CA THR A 199 11.65 -1.92 -7.33
C THR A 199 12.33 -3.00 -6.47
N SER A 200 11.58 -3.92 -5.85
CA SER A 200 12.18 -5.05 -5.12
C SER A 200 12.91 -6.02 -6.05
N TYR A 201 12.36 -6.30 -7.24
CA TYR A 201 13.04 -7.12 -8.25
C TYR A 201 14.30 -6.44 -8.78
N GLN A 202 14.30 -5.14 -9.08
CA GLN A 202 15.50 -4.42 -9.57
C GLN A 202 16.62 -4.34 -8.52
N VAL A 203 16.28 -4.25 -7.23
CA VAL A 203 17.28 -4.24 -6.14
C VAL A 203 17.91 -5.62 -5.94
N GLU A 204 17.15 -6.71 -6.14
CA GLU A 204 17.71 -8.06 -6.18
C GLU A 204 18.47 -8.34 -7.49
N TYR A 205 18.06 -7.75 -8.61
CA TYR A 205 18.66 -7.95 -9.94
C TYR A 205 19.95 -7.16 -10.20
N GLN A 206 20.27 -6.12 -9.43
CA GLN A 206 21.54 -5.41 -9.59
C GLN A 206 22.78 -6.16 -9.06
N MET A 207 22.63 -7.39 -8.55
CA MET A 207 23.77 -8.21 -8.08
C MET A 207 24.21 -9.34 -9.01
N GLU A 208 23.52 -9.64 -10.11
CA GLU A 208 23.97 -10.67 -11.07
C GLU A 208 23.67 -10.26 -12.52
N SER A 209 24.70 -10.35 -13.37
CA SER A 209 24.61 -10.15 -14.82
C SER A 209 23.57 -11.10 -15.43
N GLN A 210 22.42 -10.59 -15.85
CA GLN A 210 21.36 -11.42 -16.43
C GLN A 210 21.68 -11.90 -17.85
N GLU A 211 21.89 -13.21 -17.98
CA GLU A 211 21.35 -13.94 -19.11
C GLU A 211 19.81 -13.95 -19.06
N LYS A 212 19.19 -13.92 -20.24
CA LYS A 212 17.74 -13.85 -20.45
C LYS A 212 17.06 -15.12 -19.90
N LEU A 213 16.52 -15.05 -18.69
CA LEU A 213 15.78 -16.19 -18.10
C LEU A 213 14.51 -16.48 -18.91
N THR A 214 14.54 -17.59 -19.62
CA THR A 214 13.38 -18.11 -20.36
C THR A 214 12.72 -19.19 -19.52
N PHE A 215 11.53 -18.91 -18.99
CA PHE A 215 10.75 -19.90 -18.27
C PHE A 215 10.08 -20.84 -19.27
N ARG A 216 10.44 -22.13 -19.23
CA ARG A 216 9.80 -23.18 -20.02
C ARG A 216 8.95 -24.04 -19.08
N ALA A 217 7.64 -23.81 -19.10
CA ALA A 217 6.70 -24.72 -18.44
C ALA A 217 6.56 -26.00 -19.28
N VAL A 218 6.68 -27.15 -18.63
CA VAL A 218 6.40 -28.47 -19.22
C VAL A 218 5.38 -29.19 -18.34
N PRO A 219 4.47 -30.01 -18.90
CA PRO A 219 3.55 -30.81 -18.11
C PRO A 219 4.30 -31.69 -17.10
N GLY A 220 3.97 -31.57 -15.81
CA GLY A 220 4.62 -32.31 -14.72
C GLY A 220 4.13 -33.75 -14.53
N GLY A 221 3.15 -34.20 -15.33
CA GLY A 221 2.49 -35.50 -15.23
C GLY A 221 0.97 -35.38 -15.21
N HIS A 222 0.29 -36.50 -14.95
CA HIS A 222 -1.16 -36.58 -14.77
C HIS A 222 -1.47 -37.07 -13.35
N VAL A 223 -2.58 -36.61 -12.79
CA VAL A 223 -3.08 -37.08 -11.49
C VAL A 223 -4.53 -37.52 -11.67
N SER A 224 -4.83 -38.73 -11.23
CA SER A 224 -6.19 -39.28 -11.21
C SER A 224 -6.44 -39.97 -9.87
N GLY A 225 -7.69 -39.93 -9.40
CA GLY A 225 -8.08 -40.58 -8.15
C GLY A 225 -9.11 -39.77 -7.37
N ARG A 226 -9.29 -40.16 -6.09
CA ARG A 226 -10.24 -39.54 -5.18
C ARG A 226 -9.50 -38.98 -3.98
N ILE A 227 -9.65 -37.70 -3.74
CA ILE A 227 -9.07 -37.01 -2.59
C ILE A 227 -10.18 -36.43 -1.71
N ARG A 228 -9.96 -36.44 -0.40
CA ARG A 228 -10.76 -35.67 0.56
C ARG A 228 -9.91 -34.50 1.05
N VAL A 229 -10.49 -33.32 0.98
CA VAL A 229 -9.86 -32.06 1.41
C VAL A 229 -10.68 -31.42 2.53
N PRO A 230 -10.11 -30.53 3.35
CA PRO A 230 -10.85 -29.73 4.31
C PRO A 230 -11.93 -28.88 3.59
N GLY A 231 -13.09 -28.71 4.22
CA GLY A 231 -14.14 -27.84 3.70
C GLY A 231 -13.81 -26.37 3.95
N ASP A 232 -13.61 -25.60 2.89
CA ASP A 232 -13.34 -24.16 2.95
C ASP A 232 -13.82 -23.44 1.67
N LYS A 233 -14.14 -22.14 1.77
CA LYS A 233 -14.59 -21.32 0.63
C LYS A 233 -13.53 -21.26 -0.47
N SER A 234 -12.25 -21.18 -0.10
CA SER A 234 -11.11 -21.14 -1.04
C SER A 234 -10.90 -22.47 -1.77
N ILE A 235 -11.24 -23.58 -1.14
CA ILE A 235 -11.20 -24.92 -1.75
C ILE A 235 -12.31 -25.07 -2.80
N SER A 236 -13.51 -24.53 -2.52
CA SER A 236 -14.64 -24.55 -3.47
C SER A 236 -14.31 -23.80 -4.77
N HIS A 237 -13.60 -22.66 -4.68
CA HIS A 237 -13.12 -21.94 -5.87
C HIS A 237 -12.10 -22.76 -6.67
N ARG A 238 -11.10 -23.33 -6.00
CA ARG A 238 -10.05 -24.11 -6.66
C ARG A 238 -10.59 -25.40 -7.27
N SER A 239 -11.59 -26.03 -6.66
CA SER A 239 -12.20 -27.23 -7.23
C SER A 239 -12.90 -26.93 -8.55
N ILE A 240 -13.50 -25.74 -8.72
CA ILE A 240 -14.11 -25.33 -9.99
C ILE A 240 -13.02 -25.16 -11.05
N MET A 241 -11.96 -24.40 -10.74
CA MET A 241 -10.86 -24.14 -11.68
C MET A 241 -10.17 -25.43 -12.14
N LEU A 242 -9.84 -26.31 -11.19
CA LEU A 242 -9.20 -27.58 -11.50
C LEU A 242 -10.14 -28.51 -12.27
N GLY A 243 -11.41 -28.59 -11.88
CA GLY A 243 -12.40 -29.40 -12.59
C GLY A 243 -12.69 -28.91 -14.01
N ALA A 244 -12.59 -27.61 -14.24
CA ALA A 244 -12.77 -26.99 -15.55
C ALA A 244 -11.56 -27.17 -16.49
N LEU A 245 -10.36 -27.34 -15.93
CA LEU A 245 -9.12 -27.57 -16.67
C LEU A 245 -8.81 -29.06 -16.88
N ALA A 246 -9.40 -29.93 -16.08
CA ALA A 246 -9.18 -31.37 -16.15
C ALA A 246 -9.78 -31.97 -17.44
N GLU A 247 -9.09 -32.97 -18.00
CA GLU A 247 -9.64 -33.81 -19.05
C GLU A 247 -10.53 -34.90 -18.43
N GLY A 248 -11.77 -35.03 -18.93
CA GLY A 248 -12.76 -35.98 -18.41
C GLY A 248 -13.69 -35.38 -17.35
N ILE A 249 -14.29 -36.24 -16.52
CA ILE A 249 -15.35 -35.84 -15.58
C ILE A 249 -14.76 -35.64 -14.17
N THR A 250 -14.90 -34.44 -13.63
CA THR A 250 -14.62 -34.11 -12.24
C THR A 250 -15.92 -34.08 -11.43
N GLU A 251 -16.04 -34.91 -10.39
CA GLU A 251 -17.17 -34.90 -9.44
C GLU A 251 -16.75 -34.32 -8.10
N VAL A 252 -17.47 -33.29 -7.62
CA VAL A 252 -17.21 -32.64 -6.33
C VAL A 252 -18.42 -32.79 -5.41
N LYS A 253 -18.16 -33.13 -4.14
CA LYS A 253 -19.16 -33.30 -3.07
C LYS A 253 -18.80 -32.44 -1.87
N GLY A 254 -19.80 -31.87 -1.21
CA GLY A 254 -19.59 -30.93 -0.10
C GLY A 254 -19.18 -29.54 -0.60
N PHE A 255 -19.62 -29.16 -1.81
CA PHE A 255 -19.39 -27.84 -2.37
C PHE A 255 -20.13 -26.77 -1.55
N LEU A 256 -19.44 -25.70 -1.17
CA LEU A 256 -20.05 -24.57 -0.46
C LEU A 256 -20.69 -23.63 -1.47
N GLU A 257 -22.02 -23.56 -1.47
CA GLU A 257 -22.84 -22.74 -2.36
C GLU A 257 -22.90 -21.27 -1.90
N GLY A 258 -21.73 -20.65 -1.72
CA GLY A 258 -21.64 -19.21 -1.49
C GLY A 258 -21.77 -18.42 -2.80
N GLU A 259 -22.25 -17.17 -2.72
CA GLU A 259 -22.49 -16.30 -3.87
C GLU A 259 -21.27 -16.21 -4.82
N ASP A 260 -20.07 -15.93 -4.29
CA ASP A 260 -18.83 -15.86 -5.07
C ASP A 260 -18.48 -17.18 -5.78
N SER A 261 -18.74 -18.31 -5.11
CA SER A 261 -18.45 -19.64 -5.66
C SER A 261 -19.45 -20.01 -6.77
N LEU A 262 -20.70 -19.57 -6.66
CA LEU A 262 -21.70 -19.69 -7.71
C LEU A 262 -21.38 -18.79 -8.91
N ALA A 263 -20.93 -17.55 -8.67
CA ALA A 263 -20.48 -16.64 -9.72
C ALA A 263 -19.29 -17.20 -10.50
N THR A 264 -18.31 -17.78 -9.79
CA THR A 264 -17.16 -18.47 -10.42
C THR A 264 -17.62 -19.64 -11.27
N LEU A 265 -18.55 -20.46 -10.77
CA LEU A 265 -19.09 -21.61 -11.50
C LEU A 265 -19.83 -21.17 -12.77
N GLN A 266 -20.60 -20.08 -12.69
CA GLN A 266 -21.29 -19.49 -13.82
C GLN A 266 -20.31 -18.94 -14.88
N ALA A 267 -19.25 -18.27 -14.47
CA ALA A 267 -18.21 -17.79 -15.41
C ALA A 267 -17.58 -18.94 -16.20
N PHE A 268 -17.29 -20.08 -15.56
CA PHE A 268 -16.76 -21.25 -16.28
C PHE A 268 -17.76 -21.90 -17.24
N ARG A 269 -19.06 -21.85 -16.94
CA ARG A 269 -20.10 -22.25 -17.90
C ARG A 269 -20.11 -21.37 -19.14
N GLU A 270 -20.02 -20.06 -18.93
CA GLU A 270 -19.97 -19.08 -20.02
C GLU A 270 -18.69 -19.22 -20.86
N MET A 271 -17.59 -19.67 -20.25
CA MET A 271 -16.36 -20.07 -20.94
C MET A 271 -16.45 -21.45 -21.63
N GLY A 272 -17.63 -22.06 -21.70
CA GLY A 272 -17.89 -23.29 -22.45
C GLY A 272 -17.57 -24.59 -21.71
N VAL A 273 -17.35 -24.55 -20.39
CA VAL A 273 -17.21 -25.78 -19.59
C VAL A 273 -18.57 -26.34 -19.28
N ALA A 274 -18.78 -27.62 -19.57
CA ALA A 274 -20.04 -28.28 -19.23
C ALA A 274 -20.07 -28.57 -17.73
N ILE A 275 -20.99 -27.91 -17.01
CA ILE A 275 -21.12 -28.03 -15.55
C ILE A 275 -22.58 -28.33 -15.16
N GLU A 276 -22.79 -29.48 -14.51
CA GLU A 276 -24.07 -29.92 -13.93
C GLU A 276 -24.11 -29.61 -12.42
N GLY A 277 -25.21 -29.02 -11.94
CA GLY A 277 -25.37 -28.60 -10.53
C GLY A 277 -24.96 -27.14 -10.26
N PRO A 278 -24.67 -26.73 -9.01
CA PRO A 278 -24.69 -27.56 -7.82
C PRO A 278 -26.12 -27.95 -7.40
N THR A 279 -26.29 -29.21 -7.00
CA THR A 279 -27.55 -29.73 -6.40
C THR A 279 -27.18 -30.51 -5.14
N ARG A 280 -27.71 -30.10 -3.98
CA ARG A 280 -27.36 -30.69 -2.66
C ARG A 280 -25.84 -30.71 -2.42
N ALA A 281 -25.16 -29.57 -2.63
CA ALA A 281 -23.72 -29.42 -2.45
C ALA A 281 -22.86 -30.36 -3.33
N ARG A 282 -23.35 -30.72 -4.53
CA ARG A 282 -22.62 -31.55 -5.50
C ARG A 282 -22.68 -30.95 -6.88
N TYR A 283 -21.56 -30.97 -7.59
CA TYR A 283 -21.51 -30.61 -9.01
C TYR A 283 -20.58 -31.55 -9.78
N ARG A 284 -20.79 -31.58 -11.11
CA ARG A 284 -19.94 -32.30 -12.06
C ARG A 284 -19.49 -31.33 -13.14
N ALA A 285 -18.21 -31.34 -13.47
CA ALA A 285 -17.64 -30.54 -14.57
C ALA A 285 -16.90 -31.45 -15.55
N TRP A 286 -17.01 -31.15 -16.84
CA TRP A 286 -16.27 -31.85 -17.88
C TRP A 286 -15.94 -30.94 -19.07
N ARG A 287 -14.85 -31.28 -19.74
CA ARG A 287 -14.46 -30.80 -21.07
C ARG A 287 -14.32 -31.98 -22.01
#